data_AF-A0A7J8WMV2-F1
#
_entry.id   AF-A0A7J8WMV2-F1
#
_cell.length_a   1.000
_cell.length_b   1.000
_cell.length_c   1.000
_cell.angle_alpha   90.00
_cell.angle_beta   90.00
_cell.angle_gamma   90.00
#
_symmetry.space_group_name_H-M   'P 1'
#
loop_
_entity.id
_entity.type
_entity.pdbx_description
1 polymer ?
#
loop_
_entity_poly.entity_id
_entity_poly.type
_entity_poly.pdbx_seq_one_letter_code
_entity_poly.pdbx_strand_id
1 'polypeptide(L)'
;QPIWDAINKFDPQVFIWLGDNIYGDIRRPFIFLGKERTIGPWQNAPRFIPSSSSEMLSRYNSAKNVPGYLRLRAKAKVVGTWDDHDYGLNDAGKEFSAKSTNQRLLLDFLDEPQDSPRRKQAGVYTSYTFGPPGKQVKIILLDTRYHRDPLSSDGSVLGDSQWSWLGKELRGPPSAITIIGSSIQVISNLSGTTGPLFYMESWGRFPKERDRLFKLINDSKRDGVFFISGDVHFGEITRYDCAAGYPLYDITSSGLTQAVEKVLPSPLRFIVRFLAWFTP
;
A
#
# COMPACT_ATOMS: atom_id res chain seq x y z
N GLN A 1 -12.74 7.65 15.86
CA GLN A 1 -12.60 7.30 14.43
C GLN A 1 -13.87 6.59 13.98
N PRO A 2 -14.88 7.32 13.46
CA PRO A 2 -16.22 6.78 13.17
C PRO A 2 -16.24 5.63 12.15
N ILE A 3 -15.24 5.59 11.26
CA ILE A 3 -15.09 4.55 10.24
C ILE A 3 -15.05 3.13 10.83
N TRP A 4 -14.48 2.96 12.03
CA TRP A 4 -14.47 1.66 12.69
C TRP A 4 -15.86 1.17 13.06
N ASP A 5 -16.80 2.06 13.37
CA ASP A 5 -18.16 1.65 13.70
C ASP A 5 -18.86 1.11 12.45
N ALA A 6 -18.63 1.73 11.28
CA ALA A 6 -19.11 1.22 9.99
C ALA A 6 -18.48 -0.13 9.63
N ILE A 7 -17.16 -0.28 9.80
CA ILE A 7 -16.45 -1.55 9.56
C ILE A 7 -16.96 -2.64 10.50
N ASN A 8 -17.10 -2.37 11.80
CA ASN A 8 -17.63 -3.36 12.74
C ASN A 8 -19.08 -3.73 12.44
N LYS A 9 -19.90 -2.77 11.95
CA LYS A 9 -21.29 -3.03 11.55
C LYS A 9 -21.38 -3.92 10.31
N PHE A 10 -20.40 -3.83 9.40
CA PHE A 10 -20.29 -4.73 8.25
C PHE A 10 -19.97 -6.18 8.65
N ASP A 11 -19.44 -6.40 9.87
CA ASP A 11 -19.09 -7.71 10.44
C ASP A 11 -18.17 -8.56 9.53
N PRO A 12 -16.99 -8.02 9.13
CA PRO A 12 -16.11 -8.70 8.21
C PRO A 12 -15.48 -9.94 8.84
N GLN A 13 -15.35 -11.02 8.06
CA GLN A 13 -14.58 -12.20 8.45
C GLN A 13 -13.06 -11.96 8.34
N VAL A 14 -12.64 -11.12 7.39
CA VAL A 14 -11.24 -10.76 7.12
C VAL A 14 -11.15 -9.26 6.93
N PHE A 15 -10.15 -8.63 7.56
CA PHE A 15 -9.79 -7.23 7.34
C PHE A 15 -8.35 -7.16 6.84
N ILE A 16 -8.13 -6.40 5.76
CA ILE A 16 -6.83 -6.32 5.08
C ILE A 16 -6.31 -4.90 5.21
N TRP A 17 -5.16 -4.74 5.84
CA TRP A 17 -4.37 -3.52 5.76
C TRP A 17 -3.50 -3.52 4.51
N LEU A 18 -3.59 -2.48 3.69
CA LEU A 18 -2.77 -2.32 2.50
C LEU A 18 -1.61 -1.33 2.69
N GLY A 19 -1.36 -0.91 3.92
CA GLY A 19 -0.35 0.09 4.24
C GLY A 19 -0.95 1.32 4.91
N ASP A 20 -0.10 2.30 5.20
CA ASP A 20 -0.39 3.44 6.07
C ASP A 20 -1.13 3.06 7.36
N ASN A 21 -0.75 1.91 7.95
CA ASN A 21 -1.28 1.42 9.22
C ASN A 21 -1.03 2.46 10.33
N ILE A 22 0.15 3.09 10.27
CA ILE A 22 0.56 4.26 11.02
C ILE A 22 1.27 5.25 10.07
N TYR A 23 1.27 6.52 10.47
CA TYR A 23 2.15 7.53 9.86
C TYR A 23 3.46 7.54 10.64
N GLY A 24 4.42 6.68 10.28
CA GLY A 24 5.64 6.41 11.04
C GLY A 24 6.79 7.38 10.80
N ASP A 25 6.67 8.30 9.86
CA ASP A 25 7.61 9.39 9.59
C ASP A 25 7.07 10.73 10.11
N ILE A 26 7.93 11.75 10.10
CA ILE A 26 7.61 13.09 10.58
C ILE A 26 7.52 14.03 9.38
N ARG A 27 6.30 14.51 9.11
CA ARG A 27 6.03 15.52 8.08
C ARG A 27 6.31 16.92 8.62
N ARG A 28 7.33 17.58 8.08
CA ARG A 28 7.65 18.99 8.36
C ARG A 28 6.66 19.94 7.65
N PRO A 29 6.33 21.09 8.26
CA PRO A 29 5.50 22.09 7.61
C PRO A 29 6.20 22.70 6.38
N PHE A 30 5.42 23.37 5.53
CA PHE A 30 5.98 24.18 4.47
C PHE A 30 6.66 25.41 5.05
N ILE A 31 7.97 25.52 4.89
CA ILE A 31 8.79 26.63 5.36
C ILE A 31 9.46 27.23 4.12
N PHE A 32 9.16 28.49 3.81
CA PHE A 32 9.68 29.18 2.63
C PHE A 32 10.95 30.01 2.93
N LEU A 33 11.14 30.43 4.18
CA LEU A 33 12.24 31.29 4.63
C LEU A 33 13.07 30.59 5.70
N GLY A 34 14.36 30.93 5.76
CA GLY A 34 15.30 30.40 6.76
C GLY A 34 16.15 29.22 6.28
N LYS A 35 17.04 28.76 7.16
CA LYS A 35 18.02 27.69 6.85
C LYS A 35 17.39 26.31 6.66
N GLU A 36 16.25 26.05 7.30
CA GLU A 36 15.51 24.78 7.22
C GLU A 36 14.26 24.88 6.32
N ARG A 37 14.30 25.73 5.29
CA ARG A 37 13.20 25.81 4.31
C ARG A 37 12.95 24.45 3.66
N THR A 38 11.68 24.11 3.47
CA THR A 38 11.23 22.85 2.83
C THR A 38 10.69 23.09 1.42
N ILE A 39 10.58 24.35 1.00
CA ILE A 39 10.15 24.75 -0.35
C ILE A 39 10.94 26.00 -0.80
N GLY A 40 11.31 26.05 -2.08
CA GLY A 40 12.05 27.16 -2.68
C GLY A 40 12.88 26.72 -3.90
N PRO A 41 13.45 27.67 -4.67
CA PRO A 41 14.19 27.37 -5.91
C PRO A 41 15.60 26.80 -5.67
N TRP A 42 16.00 26.64 -4.42
CA TRP A 42 17.34 26.20 -4.00
C TRP A 42 17.24 24.85 -3.29
N GLN A 43 18.38 24.28 -2.87
CA GLN A 43 18.39 23.09 -2.03
C GLN A 43 17.54 23.31 -0.77
N ASN A 44 16.59 22.41 -0.54
CA ASN A 44 15.61 22.45 0.54
C ASN A 44 15.89 21.31 1.53
N ALA A 45 15.56 21.54 2.81
CA ALA A 45 15.52 20.49 3.80
C ALA A 45 14.48 19.42 3.42
N PRO A 46 14.72 18.14 3.74
CA PRO A 46 13.76 17.10 3.44
C PRO A 46 12.45 17.37 4.16
N ARG A 47 11.34 17.21 3.43
CA ARG A 47 10.00 17.44 3.96
C ARG A 47 9.58 16.35 4.96
N PHE A 48 10.06 15.14 4.75
CA PHE A 48 9.80 13.99 5.59
C PHE A 48 11.12 13.48 6.16
N ILE A 49 11.11 13.09 7.43
CA ILE A 49 12.24 12.48 8.11
C ILE A 49 11.77 11.22 8.83
N PRO A 50 12.60 10.17 8.92
CA PRO A 50 12.22 8.96 9.64
C PRO A 50 12.11 9.24 11.14
N SER A 51 11.13 8.62 11.79
CA SER A 51 11.02 8.63 13.25
C SER A 51 11.93 7.55 13.86
N SER A 52 12.11 7.59 15.19
CA SER A 52 12.79 6.51 15.90
C SER A 52 11.94 5.23 15.92
N SER A 53 12.58 4.08 16.12
CA SER A 53 11.87 2.80 16.31
C SER A 53 10.93 2.82 17.52
N SER A 54 11.28 3.54 18.59
CA SER A 54 10.44 3.70 19.78
C SER A 54 9.19 4.53 19.49
N GLU A 55 9.31 5.57 18.66
CA GLU A 55 8.16 6.38 18.23
C GLU A 55 7.22 5.57 17.33
N MET A 56 7.77 4.81 16.38
CA MET A 56 6.97 3.91 15.54
C MET A 56 6.24 2.84 16.38
N LEU A 57 6.93 2.22 17.34
CA LEU A 57 6.31 1.28 18.27
C LEU A 57 5.15 1.94 19.06
N SER A 58 5.35 3.17 19.54
CA SER A 58 4.30 3.92 20.24
C SER A 58 3.09 4.20 19.35
N ARG A 59 3.31 4.55 18.08
CA ARG A 59 2.25 4.75 17.08
C ARG A 59 1.48 3.44 16.80
N TYR A 60 2.18 2.32 16.63
CA TYR A 60 1.53 1.01 16.46
C TYR A 60 0.71 0.60 17.68
N ASN A 61 1.24 0.82 18.89
CA ASN A 61 0.50 0.58 20.13
C ASN A 61 -0.75 1.45 20.22
N SER A 62 -0.65 2.72 19.83
CA SER A 62 -1.78 3.63 19.80
C SER A 62 -2.85 3.18 18.80
N ALA A 63 -2.44 2.78 17.58
CA ALA A 63 -3.34 2.23 16.57
C ALA A 63 -4.03 0.95 17.05
N LYS A 64 -3.28 0.02 17.66
CA LYS A 64 -3.82 -1.22 18.25
C LYS A 64 -4.87 -0.99 19.33
N ASN A 65 -4.71 0.07 20.11
CA ASN A 65 -5.58 0.38 21.24
C ASN A 65 -6.81 1.23 20.87
N VAL A 66 -7.01 1.53 19.59
CA VAL A 66 -8.26 2.17 19.15
C VAL A 66 -9.44 1.24 19.47
N PRO A 67 -10.46 1.67 20.26
CA PRO A 67 -11.54 0.78 20.69
C PRO A 67 -12.28 0.08 19.55
N GLY A 68 -12.52 0.80 18.44
CA GLY A 68 -13.15 0.22 17.25
C GLY A 68 -12.31 -0.85 16.56
N TYR A 69 -10.98 -0.67 16.52
CA TYR A 69 -10.06 -1.66 15.95
C TYR A 69 -9.88 -2.87 16.88
N LEU A 70 -9.87 -2.68 18.20
CA LEU A 70 -9.90 -3.77 19.18
C LEU A 70 -11.12 -4.68 18.99
N ARG A 71 -12.32 -4.10 18.82
CA ARG A 71 -13.54 -4.88 18.55
C ARG A 71 -13.46 -5.66 17.24
N LEU A 72 -12.90 -5.05 16.20
CA LEU A 72 -12.70 -5.71 14.91
C LEU A 72 -11.75 -6.91 15.06
N ARG A 73 -10.59 -6.71 15.69
CA ARG A 73 -9.57 -7.76 15.92
C ARG A 73 -10.10 -8.94 16.75
N ALA A 74 -11.11 -8.71 17.60
CA ALA A 74 -11.73 -9.77 18.38
C ALA A 74 -12.63 -10.71 17.55
N LYS A 75 -13.02 -10.31 16.32
CA LYS A 75 -14.00 -11.02 15.50
C LYS A 75 -13.51 -11.39 14.10
N ALA A 76 -12.65 -10.56 13.52
CA ALA A 76 -12.14 -10.71 12.17
C ALA A 76 -10.69 -11.17 12.16
N LYS A 77 -10.31 -11.96 11.16
CA LYS A 77 -8.89 -12.20 10.87
C LYS A 77 -8.30 -10.93 10.25
N VAL A 78 -7.37 -10.30 10.97
CA VAL A 78 -6.59 -9.19 10.42
C VAL A 78 -5.34 -9.73 9.72
N VAL A 79 -5.13 -9.27 8.49
CA VAL A 79 -3.93 -9.51 7.68
C VAL A 79 -3.49 -8.19 7.06
N GLY A 80 -2.26 -8.13 6.52
CA GLY A 80 -1.84 -6.90 5.85
C GLY A 80 -0.39 -6.84 5.40
N THR A 81 -0.10 -5.75 4.72
CA THR A 81 1.23 -5.27 4.30
C THR A 81 1.43 -3.83 4.77
N TRP A 82 2.59 -3.24 4.47
CA TRP A 82 2.90 -1.84 4.75
C TRP A 82 2.79 -0.94 3.52
N ASP A 83 2.83 0.37 3.74
CA ASP A 83 3.28 1.35 2.76
C ASP A 83 4.50 2.14 3.26
N ASP A 84 4.92 3.20 2.55
CA ASP A 84 6.07 4.04 2.89
C ASP A 84 6.05 4.61 4.31
N HIS A 85 4.88 5.03 4.80
CA HIS A 85 4.76 5.60 6.14
C HIS A 85 4.98 4.57 7.26
N ASP A 86 4.57 3.32 7.06
CA ASP A 86 4.87 2.19 7.95
C ASP A 86 6.29 1.65 7.76
N TYR A 87 6.78 1.75 6.53
CA TYR A 87 8.14 1.39 6.15
C TYR A 87 9.15 2.33 6.78
N GLY A 88 8.77 3.59 7.01
CA GLY A 88 9.42 4.54 7.91
C GLY A 88 9.86 5.85 7.29
N LEU A 89 9.62 6.06 5.99
CA LEU A 89 9.94 7.31 5.29
C LEU A 89 9.17 7.38 3.98
N ASN A 90 8.49 8.51 3.74
CA ASN A 90 7.74 8.81 2.52
C ASN A 90 8.55 8.46 1.25
N ASP A 91 7.93 7.71 0.32
CA ASP A 91 8.51 7.24 -0.94
C ASP A 91 9.81 6.43 -0.82
N ALA A 92 10.17 5.92 0.36
CA ALA A 92 11.41 5.17 0.52
C ALA A 92 11.29 3.73 0.00
N GLY A 93 12.40 3.23 -0.55
CA GLY A 93 12.54 1.88 -1.10
C GLY A 93 13.69 1.12 -0.45
N LYS A 94 14.39 0.32 -1.25
CA LYS A 94 15.44 -0.59 -0.77
C LYS A 94 16.62 0.12 -0.09
N GLU A 95 16.83 1.41 -0.37
CA GLU A 95 17.87 2.25 0.21
C GLU A 95 17.64 2.58 1.70
N PHE A 96 16.42 2.42 2.20
CA PHE A 96 16.09 2.74 3.58
C PHE A 96 16.75 1.79 4.57
N SER A 97 17.56 2.33 5.48
CA SER A 97 18.41 1.52 6.37
C SER A 97 17.65 0.84 7.51
N ALA A 98 16.53 1.40 7.96
CA ALA A 98 15.78 0.85 9.11
C ALA A 98 14.71 -0.20 8.72
N LYS A 99 14.64 -0.60 7.45
CA LYS A 99 13.60 -1.51 6.92
C LYS A 99 13.46 -2.83 7.67
N SER A 100 14.56 -3.44 8.12
CA SER A 100 14.52 -4.70 8.88
C SER A 100 13.98 -4.51 10.30
N THR A 101 14.22 -3.35 10.92
CA THR A 101 13.64 -3.02 12.22
C THR A 101 12.16 -2.72 12.08
N ASN A 102 11.77 -1.95 11.07
CA ASN A 102 10.38 -1.60 10.85
C ASN A 102 9.54 -2.80 10.39
N GLN A 103 10.15 -3.78 9.71
CA GLN A 103 9.53 -5.06 9.38
C GLN A 103 9.09 -5.79 10.65
N ARG A 104 9.95 -5.84 11.66
CA ARG A 104 9.62 -6.47 12.94
C ARG A 104 8.45 -5.74 13.61
N LEU A 105 8.46 -4.41 13.63
CA LEU A 105 7.37 -3.61 14.21
C LEU A 105 6.03 -3.84 13.51
N LEU A 106 5.99 -3.87 12.17
CA LEU A 106 4.77 -4.18 11.42
C LEU A 106 4.27 -5.60 11.72
N LEU A 107 5.16 -6.60 11.70
CA LEU A 107 4.77 -7.98 11.94
C LEU A 107 4.27 -8.19 13.38
N ASP A 108 4.86 -7.49 14.34
CA ASP A 108 4.34 -7.45 15.72
C ASP A 108 3.00 -6.73 15.79
N PHE A 109 2.79 -5.66 15.01
CA PHE A 109 1.49 -5.00 14.89
C PHE A 109 0.40 -5.91 14.28
N LEU A 110 0.74 -6.74 13.30
CA LEU A 110 -0.18 -7.68 12.66
C LEU A 110 -0.41 -8.97 13.47
N ASP A 111 0.20 -9.08 14.66
CA ASP A 111 0.21 -10.30 15.48
C ASP A 111 0.73 -11.53 14.70
N GLU A 112 1.71 -11.31 13.82
CA GLU A 112 2.28 -12.37 13.00
C GLU A 112 2.98 -13.42 13.91
N PRO A 113 2.75 -14.73 13.69
CA PRO A 113 3.41 -15.78 14.48
C PRO A 113 4.94 -15.66 14.50
N GLN A 114 5.56 -16.02 15.62
CA GLN A 114 7.01 -15.91 15.81
C GLN A 114 7.82 -16.84 14.89
N ASP A 115 7.23 -17.96 14.47
CA ASP A 115 7.81 -18.93 13.55
C ASP A 115 7.51 -18.62 12.06
N SER A 116 6.74 -17.56 11.78
CA SER A 116 6.36 -17.18 10.42
C SER A 116 7.57 -16.96 9.50
N PRO A 117 7.53 -17.46 8.24
CA PRO A 117 8.55 -17.16 7.24
C PRO A 117 8.76 -15.66 7.03
N ARG A 118 7.72 -14.83 7.23
CA ARG A 118 7.79 -13.36 7.12
C ARG A 118 8.81 -12.74 8.08
N ARG A 119 9.13 -13.40 9.19
CA ARG A 119 10.13 -12.93 10.16
C ARG A 119 11.57 -13.27 9.76
N LYS A 120 11.76 -14.13 8.74
CA LYS A 120 13.07 -14.60 8.26
C LYS A 120 13.37 -14.16 6.83
N GLN A 121 12.35 -13.83 6.05
CA GLN A 121 12.49 -13.35 4.68
C GLN A 121 12.72 -11.83 4.62
N ALA A 122 13.23 -11.36 3.49
CA ALA A 122 13.36 -9.94 3.18
C ALA A 122 12.04 -9.40 2.61
N GLY A 123 11.31 -8.59 3.39
CA GLY A 123 10.01 -8.04 3.04
C GLY A 123 8.83 -8.79 3.67
N VAL A 124 7.67 -8.15 3.69
CA VAL A 124 6.47 -8.61 4.43
C VAL A 124 5.42 -9.31 3.58
N TYR A 125 5.73 -9.60 2.31
CA TYR A 125 4.80 -10.27 1.40
C TYR A 125 4.36 -11.66 1.92
N THR A 126 3.11 -12.03 1.65
CA THR A 126 2.52 -13.29 2.14
C THR A 126 1.24 -13.64 1.39
N SER A 127 0.71 -14.84 1.58
CA SER A 127 -0.58 -15.25 1.01
C SER A 127 -1.42 -16.03 2.02
N TYR A 128 -2.73 -15.98 1.81
CA TYR A 128 -3.73 -16.70 2.60
C TYR A 128 -4.76 -17.32 1.66
N THR A 129 -5.31 -18.47 2.05
CA THR A 129 -6.44 -19.09 1.36
C THR A 129 -7.55 -19.33 2.37
N PHE A 130 -8.74 -18.82 2.08
CA PHE A 130 -9.92 -18.92 2.93
C PHE A 130 -11.03 -19.69 2.23
N GLY A 131 -11.89 -20.35 3.02
CA GLY A 131 -13.07 -21.06 2.52
C GLY A 131 -12.83 -22.53 2.17
N PRO A 132 -13.91 -23.30 1.95
CA PRO A 132 -13.84 -24.72 1.63
C PRO A 132 -13.38 -24.97 0.18
N PRO A 133 -12.91 -26.18 -0.14
CA PRO A 133 -12.62 -26.59 -1.53
C PRO A 133 -13.75 -26.21 -2.49
N GLY A 134 -13.39 -25.65 -3.66
CA GLY A 134 -14.34 -25.19 -4.68
C GLY A 134 -14.93 -23.79 -4.44
N LYS A 135 -14.79 -23.20 -3.24
CA LYS A 135 -15.20 -21.81 -2.94
C LYS A 135 -14.08 -20.99 -2.32
N GLN A 136 -12.84 -21.39 -2.58
CA GLN A 136 -11.68 -20.79 -1.95
C GLN A 136 -11.43 -19.38 -2.49
N VAL A 137 -11.12 -18.44 -1.60
CA VAL A 137 -10.60 -17.11 -1.94
C VAL A 137 -9.12 -17.08 -1.58
N LYS A 138 -8.27 -16.80 -2.56
CA LYS A 138 -6.84 -16.61 -2.35
C LYS A 138 -6.55 -15.12 -2.21
N ILE A 139 -5.85 -14.73 -1.15
CA ILE A 139 -5.34 -13.37 -0.95
C ILE A 139 -3.82 -13.45 -1.06
N ILE A 140 -3.24 -12.63 -1.92
CA ILE A 140 -1.79 -12.47 -2.11
C ILE A 140 -1.47 -11.03 -1.75
N LEU A 141 -0.70 -10.81 -0.69
CA LEU A 141 -0.28 -9.47 -0.26
C LEU A 141 1.16 -9.23 -0.72
N LEU A 142 1.35 -8.21 -1.54
CA LEU A 142 2.65 -7.79 -2.02
C LEU A 142 3.30 -6.83 -1.02
N ASP A 143 4.62 -6.89 -0.96
CA ASP A 143 5.50 -5.83 -0.48
C ASP A 143 6.04 -5.06 -1.68
N THR A 144 5.80 -3.76 -1.72
CA THR A 144 6.19 -2.82 -2.79
C THR A 144 7.25 -1.82 -2.32
N ARG A 145 7.89 -2.10 -1.18
CA ARG A 145 8.86 -1.20 -0.52
C ARG A 145 10.23 -1.84 -0.36
N TYR A 146 10.31 -3.04 0.23
CA TYR A 146 11.57 -3.61 0.74
C TYR A 146 12.68 -3.75 -0.30
N HIS A 147 12.29 -4.14 -1.52
CA HIS A 147 13.17 -4.37 -2.66
C HIS A 147 13.06 -3.31 -3.74
N ARG A 148 12.16 -2.32 -3.57
CA ARG A 148 11.85 -1.36 -4.61
C ARG A 148 13.03 -0.43 -4.88
N ASP A 149 13.35 -0.28 -6.15
CA ASP A 149 14.32 0.68 -6.64
C ASP A 149 13.79 2.14 -6.59
N PRO A 150 14.66 3.16 -6.69
CA PRO A 150 14.22 4.55 -6.66
C PRO A 150 13.13 4.87 -7.71
N LEU A 151 12.17 5.74 -7.37
CA LEU A 151 11.03 6.10 -8.24
C LEU A 151 11.42 6.71 -9.60
N SER A 152 12.64 7.26 -9.69
CA SER A 152 13.20 7.83 -10.92
C SER A 152 13.94 6.79 -11.78
N SER A 153 13.87 5.51 -11.42
CA SER A 153 14.55 4.42 -12.13
C SER A 153 13.55 3.52 -12.86
N ASP A 154 14.04 2.70 -13.79
CA ASP A 154 13.29 1.61 -14.40
C ASP A 154 13.55 0.25 -13.70
N GLY A 155 13.93 0.31 -12.42
CA GLY A 155 14.36 -0.83 -11.62
C GLY A 155 13.21 -1.73 -11.14
N SER A 156 13.49 -2.56 -10.12
CA SER A 156 12.54 -3.53 -9.61
C SER A 156 11.59 -2.94 -8.56
N VAL A 157 10.38 -3.49 -8.45
CA VAL A 157 9.45 -3.23 -7.35
C VAL A 157 9.52 -4.34 -6.30
N LEU A 158 9.43 -5.60 -6.75
CA LEU A 158 9.31 -6.75 -5.84
C LEU A 158 10.67 -7.41 -5.51
N GLY A 159 11.67 -7.26 -6.38
CA GLY A 159 12.90 -8.03 -6.32
C GLY A 159 12.73 -9.51 -6.66
N ASP A 160 13.82 -10.19 -6.99
CA ASP A 160 13.78 -11.54 -7.56
C ASP A 160 13.15 -12.59 -6.64
N SER A 161 13.39 -12.48 -5.32
CA SER A 161 12.88 -13.42 -4.33
C SER A 161 11.34 -13.43 -4.29
N GLN A 162 10.74 -12.24 -4.24
CA GLN A 162 9.29 -12.07 -4.22
C GLN A 162 8.67 -12.35 -5.58
N TRP A 163 9.34 -12.03 -6.70
CA TRP A 163 8.89 -12.43 -8.04
C TRP A 163 8.81 -13.95 -8.19
N SER A 164 9.84 -14.66 -7.74
CA SER A 164 9.87 -16.13 -7.75
C SER A 164 8.76 -16.71 -6.87
N TRP A 165 8.56 -16.14 -5.67
CA TRP A 165 7.47 -16.51 -4.78
C TRP A 165 6.09 -16.27 -5.41
N LEU A 166 5.82 -15.07 -5.95
CA LEU A 166 4.55 -14.72 -6.58
C LEU A 166 4.22 -15.66 -7.75
N GLY A 167 5.23 -16.02 -8.54
CA GLY A 167 5.06 -16.99 -9.62
C GLY A 167 4.69 -18.39 -9.13
N LYS A 168 5.12 -18.80 -7.93
CA LYS A 168 4.67 -20.05 -7.30
C LYS A 168 3.24 -19.91 -6.77
N GLU A 169 2.91 -18.79 -6.14
CA GLU A 169 1.56 -18.54 -5.63
C GLU A 169 0.50 -18.56 -6.73
N LEU A 170 0.79 -17.96 -7.88
CA LEU A 170 -0.14 -17.90 -9.01
C LEU A 170 -0.30 -19.25 -9.72
N ARG A 171 0.76 -20.07 -9.77
CA ARG A 171 0.72 -21.44 -10.33
C ARG A 171 0.28 -22.51 -9.34
N GLY A 172 0.08 -22.14 -8.07
CA GLY A 172 -0.43 -23.04 -7.03
C GLY A 172 -1.90 -23.43 -7.26
N PRO A 173 -2.49 -24.19 -6.31
CA PRO A 173 -3.85 -24.72 -6.43
C PRO A 173 -4.88 -23.63 -6.82
N PRO A 174 -5.89 -23.97 -7.63
CA PRO A 174 -6.90 -23.01 -8.08
C PRO A 174 -7.78 -22.55 -6.91
N SER A 175 -8.30 -21.33 -7.05
CA SER A 175 -9.23 -20.68 -6.12
C SER A 175 -10.33 -20.02 -6.94
N ALA A 176 -11.54 -19.90 -6.40
CA ALA A 176 -12.66 -19.27 -7.11
C ALA A 176 -12.35 -17.81 -7.46
N ILE A 177 -11.65 -17.11 -6.57
CA ILE A 177 -11.18 -15.73 -6.75
C ILE A 177 -9.76 -15.61 -6.21
N THR A 178 -8.95 -14.79 -6.86
CA THR A 178 -7.61 -14.40 -6.38
C THR A 178 -7.54 -12.89 -6.24
N ILE A 179 -7.28 -12.41 -5.03
CA ILE A 179 -7.12 -10.99 -4.71
C ILE A 179 -5.63 -10.73 -4.54
N ILE A 180 -5.07 -9.81 -5.32
CA ILE A 180 -3.70 -9.33 -5.14
C ILE A 180 -3.75 -7.94 -4.48
N GLY A 181 -3.33 -7.87 -3.22
CA GLY A 181 -3.17 -6.61 -2.50
C GLY A 181 -1.81 -5.97 -2.77
N SER A 182 -1.82 -4.71 -3.17
CA SER A 182 -0.63 -3.86 -3.37
C SER A 182 -0.80 -2.59 -2.54
N SER A 183 0.27 -2.04 -1.98
CA SER A 183 0.14 -0.78 -1.21
C SER A 183 -0.18 0.40 -2.13
N ILE A 184 0.54 0.47 -3.24
CA ILE A 184 0.35 1.44 -4.32
C ILE A 184 -0.54 0.87 -5.44
N GLN A 185 -1.21 1.75 -6.20
CA GLN A 185 -2.08 1.33 -7.30
C GLN A 185 -1.30 0.57 -8.39
N VAL A 186 -1.86 -0.58 -8.82
CA VAL A 186 -1.34 -1.38 -9.94
C VAL A 186 -1.86 -0.81 -11.26
N ILE A 187 -3.16 -0.54 -11.31
CA ILE A 187 -3.83 0.09 -12.46
C ILE A 187 -4.25 1.50 -12.02
N SER A 188 -3.51 2.49 -12.52
CA SER A 188 -3.82 3.90 -12.29
C SER A 188 -3.93 4.66 -13.61
N ASN A 189 -4.85 5.62 -13.67
CA ASN A 189 -5.00 6.54 -14.81
C ASN A 189 -4.05 7.77 -14.70
N LEU A 190 -3.16 7.76 -13.70
CA LEU A 190 -2.35 8.91 -13.27
C LEU A 190 -1.26 9.36 -14.26
N SER A 191 -1.15 8.75 -15.45
CA SER A 191 -0.04 9.03 -16.38
C SER A 191 -0.33 10.07 -17.47
N GLY A 192 -1.49 10.75 -17.47
CA GLY A 192 -1.81 11.74 -18.53
C GLY A 192 -2.30 13.11 -18.07
N THR A 193 -3.23 13.16 -17.13
CA THR A 193 -4.04 14.37 -16.84
C THR A 193 -3.60 15.12 -15.58
N THR A 194 -2.90 14.46 -14.64
CA THR A 194 -2.45 15.07 -13.38
C THR A 194 -0.96 15.41 -13.35
N GLY A 195 -0.22 15.15 -14.43
CA GLY A 195 1.25 15.10 -14.50
C GLY A 195 2.06 16.31 -14.02
N PRO A 196 1.56 17.57 -13.97
CA PRO A 196 2.26 18.62 -13.23
C PRO A 196 1.64 18.94 -11.85
N LEU A 197 0.45 18.41 -11.51
CA LEU A 197 -0.32 18.81 -10.31
C LEU A 197 -0.38 17.72 -9.23
N PHE A 198 -0.48 16.44 -9.60
CA PHE A 198 -0.52 15.31 -8.67
C PHE A 198 0.35 14.16 -9.20
N TYR A 199 1.48 13.93 -8.53
CA TYR A 199 2.42 12.86 -8.83
C TYR A 199 2.34 11.88 -7.67
N MET A 200 1.73 10.72 -7.89
CA MET A 200 1.59 9.66 -6.88
C MET A 200 2.41 8.44 -7.27
N GLU A 201 2.80 7.67 -6.28
CA GLU A 201 3.49 6.42 -6.49
C GLU A 201 2.51 5.36 -7.01
N SER A 202 2.93 4.63 -8.03
CA SER A 202 2.14 3.53 -8.60
C SER A 202 3.04 2.63 -9.42
N TRP A 203 2.54 1.44 -9.74
CA TRP A 203 3.20 0.52 -10.67
C TRP A 203 3.40 1.15 -12.07
N GLY A 204 2.62 2.18 -12.42
CA GLY A 204 2.82 2.96 -13.65
C GLY A 204 4.18 3.65 -13.74
N ARG A 205 4.89 3.85 -12.61
CA ARG A 205 6.28 4.36 -12.59
C ARG A 205 7.32 3.31 -12.96
N PHE A 206 6.96 2.04 -12.85
CA PHE A 206 7.82 0.90 -13.15
C PHE A 206 7.19 0.06 -14.28
N PRO A 207 7.08 0.61 -15.50
CA PRO A 207 6.31 -0.02 -16.58
C PRO A 207 6.77 -1.45 -16.89
N LYS A 208 8.08 -1.72 -16.84
CA LYS A 208 8.65 -3.07 -17.04
C LYS A 208 8.17 -4.07 -15.97
N GLU A 209 8.14 -3.66 -14.70
CA GLU A 209 7.70 -4.51 -13.60
C GLU A 209 6.18 -4.71 -13.63
N ARG A 210 5.42 -3.69 -14.05
CA ARG A 210 3.97 -3.79 -14.27
C ARG A 210 3.64 -4.75 -15.42
N ASP A 211 4.33 -4.62 -16.55
CA ASP A 211 4.17 -5.52 -17.69
C ASP A 211 4.57 -6.96 -17.32
N ARG A 212 5.62 -7.12 -16.50
CA ARG A 212 6.01 -8.42 -15.93
C ARG A 212 4.91 -9.00 -15.04
N LEU A 213 4.23 -8.20 -14.22
CA LEU A 213 3.09 -8.64 -13.39
C LEU A 213 1.95 -9.15 -14.27
N PHE A 214 1.55 -8.35 -15.26
CA PHE A 214 0.46 -8.70 -16.18
C PHE A 214 0.78 -9.96 -16.98
N LYS A 215 2.01 -10.04 -17.51
CA LYS A 215 2.48 -11.25 -18.20
C LYS A 215 2.45 -12.46 -17.29
N LEU A 216 2.92 -12.35 -16.04
CA LEU A 216 2.91 -13.46 -15.10
C LEU A 216 1.49 -13.95 -14.80
N ILE A 217 0.53 -13.03 -14.61
CA ILE A 217 -0.88 -13.38 -14.41
C ILE A 217 -1.41 -14.12 -15.64
N ASN A 218 -1.23 -13.56 -16.85
CA ASN A 218 -1.70 -14.16 -18.08
C ASN A 218 -1.06 -15.53 -18.41
N ASP A 219 0.23 -15.69 -18.10
CA ASP A 219 0.97 -16.94 -18.30
C ASP A 219 0.59 -18.01 -17.27
N SER A 220 0.22 -17.60 -16.04
CA SER A 220 -0.19 -18.53 -14.98
C SER A 220 -1.52 -19.22 -15.26
N LYS A 221 -2.33 -18.69 -16.20
CA LYS A 221 -3.70 -19.15 -16.50
C LYS A 221 -4.61 -19.16 -15.27
N ARG A 222 -4.34 -18.27 -14.31
CA ARG A 222 -5.17 -18.09 -13.12
C ARG A 222 -6.31 -17.12 -13.43
N ASP A 223 -7.52 -17.63 -13.29
CA ASP A 223 -8.75 -16.86 -13.50
C ASP A 223 -9.18 -16.11 -12.22
N GLY A 224 -10.05 -15.11 -12.39
CA GLY A 224 -10.66 -14.37 -11.29
C GLY A 224 -9.66 -13.55 -10.46
N VAL A 225 -8.58 -13.06 -11.09
CA VAL A 225 -7.61 -12.17 -10.46
C VAL A 225 -8.10 -10.73 -10.53
N PHE A 226 -8.08 -10.02 -9.40
CA PHE A 226 -8.21 -8.57 -9.35
C PHE A 226 -7.32 -7.98 -8.24
N PHE A 227 -7.11 -6.68 -8.29
CA PHE A 227 -6.27 -5.94 -7.36
C PHE A 227 -7.09 -5.16 -6.33
N ILE A 228 -6.50 -4.99 -5.15
CA ILE A 228 -6.90 -3.99 -4.18
C ILE A 228 -5.69 -3.11 -3.85
N SER A 229 -5.90 -1.82 -3.68
CA SER A 229 -4.82 -0.84 -3.46
C SER A 229 -5.15 0.31 -2.50
N GLY A 230 -4.11 1.03 -2.07
CA GLY A 230 -4.15 2.14 -1.11
C GLY A 230 -3.39 3.39 -1.60
N ASP A 231 -2.61 4.01 -0.71
CA ASP A 231 -1.71 5.18 -0.93
C ASP A 231 -2.42 6.52 -1.24
N VAL A 232 -3.38 6.52 -2.14
CA VAL A 232 -3.77 7.75 -2.85
C VAL A 232 -4.75 8.71 -2.13
N HIS A 233 -5.25 8.33 -0.96
CA HIS A 233 -6.22 9.05 -0.13
C HIS A 233 -7.56 9.41 -0.81
N PHE A 234 -7.96 8.60 -1.79
CA PHE A 234 -9.30 8.56 -2.37
C PHE A 234 -9.71 7.12 -2.70
N GLY A 235 -10.98 6.92 -3.03
CA GLY A 235 -11.51 5.64 -3.52
C GLY A 235 -11.66 5.65 -5.04
N GLU A 236 -11.29 4.57 -5.69
CA GLU A 236 -11.34 4.43 -7.16
C GLU A 236 -11.58 2.96 -7.53
N ILE A 237 -12.27 2.72 -8.65
CA ILE A 237 -12.32 1.41 -9.29
C ILE A 237 -11.85 1.62 -10.73
N THR A 238 -10.65 1.11 -11.04
CA THR A 238 -10.10 1.19 -12.39
C THR A 238 -10.22 -0.16 -13.09
N ARG A 239 -10.33 -0.10 -14.42
CA ARG A 239 -10.44 -1.27 -15.29
C ARG A 239 -9.38 -1.17 -16.39
N TYR A 240 -8.70 -2.28 -16.66
CA TYR A 240 -7.73 -2.38 -17.74
C TYR A 240 -7.89 -3.67 -18.53
N ASP A 241 -8.15 -3.54 -19.82
CA ASP A 241 -8.57 -4.65 -20.69
C ASP A 241 -7.40 -5.33 -21.41
N CYS A 242 -6.20 -4.73 -21.39
CA CYS A 242 -5.07 -5.17 -22.20
C CYS A 242 -4.00 -5.98 -21.44
N ALA A 243 -4.22 -6.29 -20.16
CA ALA A 243 -3.22 -6.98 -19.32
C ALA A 243 -3.28 -8.51 -19.39
N ALA A 244 -4.46 -9.09 -19.52
CA ALA A 244 -4.68 -10.54 -19.47
C ALA A 244 -5.82 -10.94 -20.42
N GLY A 245 -6.12 -12.24 -20.51
CA GLY A 245 -7.26 -12.75 -21.28
C GLY A 245 -8.65 -12.27 -20.84
N TYR A 246 -8.73 -11.47 -19.77
CA TYR A 246 -9.94 -10.84 -19.26
C TYR A 246 -9.61 -9.47 -18.62
N PRO A 247 -10.60 -8.56 -18.47
CA PRO A 247 -10.42 -7.28 -17.80
C PRO A 247 -9.89 -7.44 -16.38
N LEU A 248 -8.79 -6.76 -16.07
CA LEU A 248 -8.31 -6.63 -14.70
C LEU A 248 -8.90 -5.38 -14.06
N TYR A 249 -9.25 -5.50 -12.78
CA TYR A 249 -9.73 -4.39 -11.98
C TYR A 249 -8.76 -4.09 -10.84
N ASP A 250 -8.63 -2.82 -10.49
CA ASP A 250 -7.96 -2.37 -9.25
C ASP A 250 -8.96 -1.56 -8.43
N ILE A 251 -9.30 -2.08 -7.25
CA ILE A 251 -10.25 -1.47 -6.32
C ILE A 251 -9.43 -0.76 -5.25
N THR A 252 -9.25 0.54 -5.42
CA THR A 252 -8.51 1.39 -4.50
C THR A 252 -9.43 1.89 -3.39
N SER A 253 -9.04 1.65 -2.14
CA SER A 253 -9.73 2.15 -0.95
C SER A 253 -8.73 2.85 -0.06
N SER A 254 -8.47 4.14 -0.32
CA SER A 254 -7.43 4.87 0.40
C SER A 254 -7.95 5.97 1.30
N GLY A 255 -7.31 6.08 2.47
CA GLY A 255 -7.57 7.05 3.52
C GLY A 255 -8.56 6.57 4.58
N LEU A 256 -8.10 5.83 5.60
CA LEU A 256 -8.93 5.58 6.80
C LEU A 256 -9.18 6.88 7.58
N THR A 257 -8.15 7.75 7.63
CA THR A 257 -8.22 9.07 8.27
C THR A 257 -7.55 10.19 7.48
N GLN A 258 -6.82 9.87 6.41
CA GLN A 258 -6.33 10.85 5.44
C GLN A 258 -7.32 11.07 4.32
N ALA A 259 -7.18 12.22 3.67
CA ALA A 259 -7.97 12.60 2.51
C ALA A 259 -7.08 13.42 1.57
N VAL A 260 -7.22 13.21 0.27
CA VAL A 260 -6.42 13.89 -0.75
C VAL A 260 -6.47 15.43 -0.61
N GLU A 261 -7.58 16.00 -0.15
CA GLU A 261 -7.70 17.44 0.07
C GLU A 261 -6.74 18.00 1.14
N LYS A 262 -6.24 17.16 2.06
CA LYS A 262 -5.32 17.58 3.14
C LYS A 262 -3.90 17.86 2.63
N VAL A 263 -3.64 17.70 1.32
CA VAL A 263 -2.40 18.17 0.69
C VAL A 263 -2.30 19.70 0.69
N LEU A 264 -3.44 20.40 0.66
CA LEU A 264 -3.52 21.86 0.72
C LEU A 264 -3.95 22.37 2.11
N PRO A 265 -3.51 23.59 2.51
CA PRO A 265 -4.05 24.28 3.68
C PRO A 265 -5.58 24.43 3.60
N SER A 266 -6.24 24.47 4.76
CA SER A 266 -7.72 24.48 4.84
C SER A 266 -8.42 25.46 3.89
N PRO A 267 -7.96 26.72 3.72
CA PRO A 267 -8.63 27.68 2.83
C PRO A 267 -8.57 27.30 1.35
N LEU A 268 -7.63 26.45 0.95
CA LEU A 268 -7.37 26.10 -0.46
C LEU A 268 -7.90 24.71 -0.83
N ARG A 269 -8.45 23.94 0.12
CA ARG A 269 -8.93 22.58 -0.14
C ARG A 269 -10.02 22.50 -1.22
N PHE A 270 -10.82 23.55 -1.38
CA PHE A 270 -11.84 23.62 -2.41
C PHE A 270 -11.25 23.48 -3.83
N ILE A 271 -9.99 23.89 -4.03
CA ILE A 271 -9.31 23.76 -5.33
C ILE A 271 -9.16 22.28 -5.69
N VAL A 272 -8.74 21.43 -4.75
CA VAL A 272 -8.62 19.98 -4.98
C VAL A 272 -9.98 19.39 -5.34
N ARG A 273 -11.05 19.76 -4.61
CA ARG A 273 -12.41 19.28 -4.89
C ARG A 273 -12.91 19.72 -6.26
N PHE A 274 -12.66 20.98 -6.63
CA PHE A 274 -13.02 21.52 -7.92
C PHE A 274 -12.27 20.78 -9.04
N LEU A 275 -10.95 20.64 -8.94
CA LEU A 275 -10.15 19.90 -9.91
C LEU A 275 -10.59 18.44 -10.04
N ALA A 276 -10.95 17.79 -8.91
CA ALA A 276 -11.43 16.41 -8.89
C ALA A 276 -12.70 16.20 -9.74
N TRP A 277 -13.56 17.22 -9.91
CA TRP A 277 -14.73 17.12 -10.78
C TRP A 277 -14.40 17.10 -12.28
N PHE A 278 -13.20 17.56 -12.65
CA PHE A 278 -12.76 17.67 -14.04
C PHE A 278 -11.64 16.68 -14.39
N THR A 279 -11.08 15.97 -13.41
CA THR A 279 -10.20 14.84 -13.64
C THR A 279 -11.03 13.55 -13.74
N PRO A 280 -11.02 12.88 -14.91
CA PRO A 280 -11.76 11.65 -15.14
C PRO A 280 -11.22 10.46 -14.36
#